data_AF-A0AAJ0GG45-F1
#
_entry.id   AF-A0AAJ0GG45-F1
#
_cell.length_a   1.000
_cell.length_b   1.000
_cell.length_c   1.000
_cell.angle_alpha   90.00
_cell.angle_beta   90.00
_cell.angle_gamma   90.00
#
_symmetry.space_group_name_H-M   'P 1'
#
loop_
_entity.id
_entity.type
_entity.pdbx_description
1 polymer ?
#
loop_
_entity_poly.entity_id
_entity_poly.type
_entity_poly.pdbx_seq_one_letter_code
_entity_poly.pdbx_strand_id
1 'polypeptide(L)'
;MPRNKFHGLKRPKLRQSWSKYNLYNFTKVGTPPAANKTFFQQKWVAKSMTRGYHNPQIKEKHWTRMFDRRLPAVVPMDYRYLAENDGSEMALGRGSGLEKAEEGRERKKQKTPYMNMAFHPLERRLDTAIWRALFASSTKQARQFVVHGAVRVNGKKMIYPGYQLNPGDMFSVEPEQVLFATGAKKRRKDSPKSLQDVRDLKEEQRALAMEREQERQEQEDSDAGAATLESDEEREAMSGRPEDQDDPKKALRSLMIRAQKILDDSKRKLSGKRQQELRQFSRSIKKTMSKLRGIEEANVEDTIDGLESGLAEILTKIPQDEVPREVRLDTAEAAEKRDEANNVPEEPQPTEPAISRQTGKVDEYRARKDAELLHAALARANENPIDSSKPYATPWKPREFMSAFAFIPRYLEVNQNVCSAVYLRHPVARPGLAEVPSPFHGETLGLAFNWYLRRR
;
A
#
# COMPACT_ATOMS: atom_id res chain seq x y z
N MET A 1 -2.61 46.11 18.21
CA MET A 1 -3.30 44.99 18.91
C MET A 1 -2.87 43.66 18.31
N PRO A 2 -2.47 42.65 19.10
CA PRO A 2 -2.16 41.32 18.56
C PRO A 2 -3.41 40.77 17.87
N ARG A 3 -3.31 40.45 16.58
CA ARG A 3 -4.40 39.84 15.81
C ARG A 3 -4.87 38.59 16.53
N ASN A 4 -6.11 38.58 17.01
CA ASN A 4 -6.73 37.38 17.59
C ASN A 4 -6.59 36.21 16.60
N LYS A 5 -5.79 35.20 16.97
CA LYS A 5 -5.53 34.03 16.12
C LYS A 5 -6.85 33.30 15.86
N PHE A 6 -7.14 33.02 14.59
CA PHE A 6 -8.39 32.34 14.19
C PHE A 6 -8.50 30.92 14.78
N HIS A 7 -7.37 30.22 14.87
CA HIS A 7 -7.19 28.95 15.59
C HIS A 7 -6.40 29.19 16.89
N GLY A 8 -7.07 29.73 17.91
CA GLY A 8 -6.48 29.85 19.25
C GLY A 8 -6.42 28.51 19.96
N LEU A 9 -5.33 28.25 20.69
CA LEU A 9 -5.14 27.02 21.48
C LEU A 9 -5.54 27.19 22.96
N LYS A 10 -5.35 28.39 23.53
CA LYS A 10 -5.69 28.69 24.94
C LYS A 10 -7.20 28.63 25.22
N ARG A 11 -8.00 29.08 24.26
CA ARG A 11 -9.47 29.01 24.30
C ARG A 11 -9.92 28.37 22.98
N PRO A 12 -9.87 27.03 22.89
CA PRO A 12 -10.08 26.33 21.63
C PRO A 12 -11.51 26.55 21.15
N LYS A 13 -11.62 26.93 19.87
CA LYS A 13 -12.91 27.00 19.16
C LYS A 13 -12.79 26.12 17.93
N LEU A 14 -13.74 25.20 17.78
CA LEU A 14 -13.85 24.37 16.59
C LEU A 14 -14.30 25.23 15.41
N ARG A 15 -13.70 25.03 14.24
CA ARG A 15 -13.97 25.76 13.00
C ARG A 15 -14.28 24.79 11.86
N GLN A 16 -14.97 25.25 10.82
CA GLN A 16 -15.15 24.52 9.57
C GLN A 16 -13.90 24.68 8.67
N SER A 17 -12.83 23.96 9.02
CA SER A 17 -11.55 24.00 8.30
C SER A 17 -10.69 22.78 8.56
N TRP A 18 -9.91 22.33 7.59
CA TRP A 18 -8.99 21.18 7.74
C TRP A 18 -7.62 21.58 8.31
N SER A 19 -7.57 22.61 9.15
CA SER A 19 -6.31 23.08 9.74
C SER A 19 -5.81 22.09 10.80
N LYS A 20 -4.50 21.81 10.84
CA LYS A 20 -3.89 20.97 11.89
C LYS A 20 -4.19 21.45 13.31
N TYR A 21 -4.23 22.77 13.51
CA TYR A 21 -4.59 23.37 14.79
C TYR A 21 -6.07 23.17 15.13
N ASN A 22 -6.92 23.10 14.11
CA ASN A 22 -8.33 22.80 14.31
C ASN A 22 -8.52 21.34 14.68
N LEU A 23 -7.82 20.42 14.02
CA LEU A 23 -7.81 18.99 14.37
C LEU A 23 -7.32 18.78 15.82
N TYR A 24 -6.26 19.46 16.23
CA TYR A 24 -5.83 19.45 17.62
C TYR A 24 -6.91 19.97 18.58
N ASN A 25 -7.64 21.02 18.20
CA ASN A 25 -8.75 21.51 19.03
C ASN A 25 -9.90 20.49 19.11
N PHE A 26 -10.14 19.69 18.06
CA PHE A 26 -11.14 18.62 18.08
C PHE A 26 -10.84 17.56 19.14
N THR A 27 -9.56 17.22 19.37
CA THR A 27 -9.18 16.24 20.39
C THR A 27 -9.26 16.79 21.82
N LYS A 28 -9.27 18.12 21.99
CA LYS A 28 -9.29 18.77 23.31
C LYS A 28 -10.67 19.29 23.73
N VAL A 29 -11.54 19.62 22.78
CA VAL A 29 -12.86 20.19 23.08
C VAL A 29 -13.85 19.09 23.43
N GLY A 30 -14.25 19.04 24.71
CA GLY A 30 -15.35 18.21 25.19
C GLY A 30 -16.65 18.98 25.40
N THR A 31 -17.66 18.29 25.95
CA THR A 31 -18.92 18.91 26.39
C THR A 31 -18.65 19.87 27.56
N PRO A 32 -19.14 21.12 27.50
CA PRO A 32 -18.87 22.09 28.56
C PRO A 32 -19.59 21.67 29.85
N PRO A 33 -18.94 21.76 31.03
CA PRO A 33 -19.58 21.39 32.29
C PRO A 33 -20.74 22.35 32.61
N ALA A 34 -21.84 21.78 33.09
CA ALA A 34 -23.07 22.50 33.41
C ALA A 34 -23.26 22.78 34.92
N ALA A 35 -22.68 21.94 35.80
CA ALA A 35 -22.96 21.93 37.24
C ALA A 35 -22.82 23.30 37.93
N ASN A 36 -21.76 24.06 37.64
CA ASN A 36 -21.46 25.34 38.31
C ASN A 36 -21.85 26.57 37.49
N LYS A 37 -22.80 26.42 36.55
CA LYS A 37 -23.19 27.52 35.65
C LYS A 37 -24.68 27.77 35.70
N THR A 38 -25.06 29.04 35.74
CA THR A 38 -26.45 29.44 35.57
C THR A 38 -26.95 29.10 34.16
N PHE A 39 -28.26 28.99 33.98
CA PHE A 39 -28.82 28.70 32.66
C PHE A 39 -28.39 29.70 31.58
N PHE A 40 -28.27 30.98 31.93
CA PHE A 40 -27.73 32.00 31.02
C PHE A 40 -26.28 31.71 30.63
N GLN A 41 -25.42 31.40 31.61
CA GLN A 41 -24.02 31.07 31.37
C GLN A 41 -23.87 29.81 30.50
N GLN A 42 -24.69 28.79 30.74
CA GLN A 42 -24.74 27.58 29.92
C GLN A 42 -25.11 27.90 28.46
N LYS A 43 -26.19 28.66 28.24
CA LYS A 43 -26.60 29.10 26.90
C LYS A 43 -25.54 29.95 26.22
N TRP A 44 -24.89 30.87 26.93
CA TRP A 44 -23.84 31.72 26.38
C TRP A 44 -22.62 30.91 25.92
N VAL A 45 -22.20 29.93 26.72
CA VAL A 45 -21.10 29.01 26.37
C VAL A 45 -21.48 28.19 25.14
N ALA A 46 -22.67 27.59 25.12
CA ALA A 46 -23.18 26.83 24.01
C ALA A 46 -23.25 27.65 22.70
N LYS A 47 -23.78 28.88 22.76
CA LYS A 47 -23.78 29.84 21.66
C LYS A 47 -22.38 30.11 21.14
N SER A 48 -21.44 30.44 22.03
CA SER A 48 -20.06 30.78 21.66
C SER A 48 -19.32 29.62 20.99
N MET A 49 -19.56 28.39 21.45
CA MET A 49 -18.99 27.16 20.89
C MET A 49 -19.59 26.84 19.52
N THR A 50 -20.92 26.75 19.44
CA THR A 50 -21.65 26.36 18.23
C THR A 50 -21.46 27.36 17.09
N ARG A 51 -21.56 28.67 17.36
CA ARG A 51 -21.22 29.73 16.39
C ARG A 51 -19.74 29.79 16.03
N GLY A 52 -18.89 29.20 16.87
CA GLY A 52 -17.49 28.99 16.57
C GLY A 52 -17.32 28.17 15.29
N TYR A 53 -18.09 27.08 15.19
CA TYR A 53 -18.02 26.13 14.10
C TYR A 53 -18.94 26.51 12.94
N HIS A 54 -20.25 26.67 13.19
CA HIS A 54 -21.24 26.89 12.14
C HIS A 54 -21.11 28.30 11.54
N ASN A 55 -20.41 28.44 10.41
CA ASN A 55 -20.19 29.69 9.68
C ASN A 55 -19.88 30.91 10.55
N PRO A 56 -18.69 30.96 11.19
CA PRO A 56 -18.29 32.10 12.02
C PRO A 56 -18.15 33.42 11.26
N GLN A 57 -18.09 33.39 9.92
CA GLN A 57 -18.03 34.58 9.07
C GLN A 57 -19.35 35.35 8.99
N ILE A 58 -20.47 34.71 9.33
CA ILE A 58 -21.79 35.36 9.30
C ILE A 58 -21.93 36.24 10.53
N LYS A 59 -22.31 37.51 10.35
CA LYS A 59 -22.60 38.43 11.46
C LYS A 59 -23.79 37.91 12.27
N GLU A 60 -23.74 38.10 13.59
CA GLU A 60 -24.78 37.59 14.49
C GLU A 60 -26.17 38.10 14.14
N LYS A 61 -26.30 39.38 13.75
CA LYS A 61 -27.57 39.98 13.29
C LYS A 61 -28.17 39.29 12.05
N HIS A 62 -27.32 38.75 11.16
CA HIS A 62 -27.79 38.02 9.98
C HIS A 62 -28.19 36.60 10.37
N TRP A 63 -27.38 35.96 11.21
CA TRP A 63 -27.71 34.63 11.72
C TRP A 63 -29.05 34.62 12.48
N THR A 64 -29.30 35.59 13.36
CA THR A 64 -30.57 35.66 14.10
C THR A 64 -31.80 35.84 13.21
N ARG A 65 -31.65 36.40 12.01
CA ARG A 65 -32.73 36.51 11.02
C ARG A 65 -32.91 35.22 10.20
N MET A 66 -31.83 34.47 9.98
CA MET A 66 -31.85 33.18 9.27
C MET A 66 -32.26 32.01 10.16
N PHE A 67 -32.10 32.14 11.48
CA PHE A 67 -32.46 31.12 12.44
C PHE A 67 -33.94 30.77 12.31
N ASP A 68 -34.20 29.49 12.06
CA ASP A 68 -35.55 28.95 11.95
C ASP A 68 -35.87 28.12 13.20
N ARG A 69 -37.09 28.33 13.71
CA ARG A 69 -37.64 27.58 14.84
C ARG A 69 -38.19 26.23 14.38
N ARG A 70 -38.53 26.10 13.10
CA ARG A 70 -39.03 24.86 12.49
C ARG A 70 -37.84 23.97 12.14
N LEU A 71 -37.82 22.78 12.72
CA LEU A 71 -36.76 21.79 12.54
C LEU A 71 -37.30 20.66 11.65
N PRO A 72 -36.86 20.54 10.39
CA PRO A 72 -37.40 19.56 9.47
C PRO A 72 -36.93 18.15 9.86
N ALA A 73 -37.87 17.21 9.86
CA ALA A 73 -37.65 15.81 10.20
C ALA A 73 -38.48 14.89 9.30
N VAL A 74 -38.04 13.65 9.16
CA VAL A 74 -38.70 12.61 8.36
C VAL A 74 -38.77 11.31 9.15
N VAL A 75 -39.86 10.57 8.96
CA VAL A 75 -40.08 9.25 9.55
C VAL A 75 -40.05 8.22 8.43
N PRO A 76 -39.13 7.24 8.45
CA PRO A 76 -39.16 6.14 7.51
C PRO A 76 -40.34 5.21 7.86
N MET A 77 -41.19 4.92 6.87
CA MET A 77 -42.23 3.91 6.99
C MET A 77 -41.88 2.72 6.10
N ASP A 78 -42.04 1.52 6.61
CA ASP A 78 -41.81 0.29 5.84
C ASP A 78 -43.02 0.00 4.95
N TYR A 79 -42.78 -0.18 3.65
CA TYR A 79 -43.83 -0.44 2.68
C TYR A 79 -44.48 -1.81 2.89
N ARG A 80 -43.74 -2.79 3.44
CA ARG A 80 -44.28 -4.14 3.73
C ARG A 80 -45.35 -4.07 4.80
N TYR A 81 -45.03 -3.38 5.90
CA TYR A 81 -45.96 -3.16 6.99
C TYR A 81 -47.23 -2.42 6.53
N LEU A 82 -47.08 -1.39 5.68
CA LEU A 82 -48.22 -0.63 5.14
C LEU A 82 -49.10 -1.44 4.18
N ALA A 83 -48.56 -2.50 3.56
CA ALA A 83 -49.32 -3.39 2.69
C ALA A 83 -50.11 -4.45 3.47
N GLU A 84 -49.54 -4.94 4.57
CA GLU A 84 -50.15 -5.96 5.43
C GLU A 84 -51.16 -5.37 6.43
N ASN A 85 -50.87 -4.18 6.97
CA ASN A 85 -51.63 -3.57 8.06
C ASN A 85 -52.09 -2.15 7.70
N ASP A 86 -53.29 -1.80 8.14
CA ASP A 86 -53.90 -0.47 7.98
C ASP A 86 -53.61 0.48 9.17
N GLY A 87 -52.96 -0.03 10.22
CA GLY A 87 -52.60 0.70 11.44
C GLY A 87 -53.64 0.59 12.56
N SER A 88 -54.75 -0.12 12.36
CA SER A 88 -55.77 -0.35 13.40
C SER A 88 -55.22 -1.11 14.61
N GLU A 89 -54.23 -1.98 14.40
CA GLU A 89 -53.59 -2.78 15.45
C GLU A 89 -52.85 -1.91 16.48
N MET A 90 -52.38 -0.73 16.06
CA MET A 90 -51.72 0.23 16.95
C MET A 90 -52.69 0.86 17.95
N ALA A 91 -53.99 0.85 17.67
CA ALA A 91 -55.04 1.42 18.52
C ALA A 91 -55.77 0.37 19.39
N LEU A 92 -55.38 -0.92 19.30
CA LEU A 92 -55.96 -1.99 20.11
C LEU A 92 -55.85 -1.69 21.63
N GLY A 93 -56.69 -2.38 22.41
CA GLY A 93 -56.78 -2.17 23.86
C GLY A 93 -57.55 -0.89 24.19
N ARG A 94 -56.86 0.10 24.76
CA ARG A 94 -57.45 1.40 25.15
C ARG A 94 -56.97 2.57 24.26
N GLY A 95 -56.47 2.29 23.06
CA GLY A 95 -55.97 3.30 22.11
C GLY A 95 -54.45 3.53 22.13
N SER A 96 -53.73 3.05 23.15
CA SER A 96 -52.25 3.11 23.23
C SER A 96 -51.55 1.90 22.60
N GLY A 97 -52.32 0.95 22.07
CA GLY A 97 -51.86 -0.37 21.66
C GLY A 97 -52.05 -1.42 22.75
N LEU A 98 -51.94 -2.68 22.37
CA LEU A 98 -52.04 -3.83 23.27
C LEU A 98 -50.94 -3.78 24.33
N GLU A 99 -51.31 -3.97 25.60
CA GLU A 99 -50.34 -4.08 26.70
C GLU A 99 -49.50 -5.34 26.49
N LYS A 100 -48.18 -5.17 26.36
CA LYS A 100 -47.25 -6.29 26.25
C LYS A 100 -46.81 -6.71 27.65
N ALA A 101 -46.88 -8.00 27.96
CA ALA A 101 -46.23 -8.55 29.15
C ALA A 101 -44.71 -8.26 29.06
N GLU A 102 -44.07 -7.91 30.18
CA GLU A 102 -42.66 -7.48 30.28
C GLU A 102 -41.62 -8.58 29.95
N GLU A 103 -41.98 -9.57 29.13
CA GLU A 103 -41.12 -10.68 28.75
C GLU A 103 -40.37 -10.35 27.45
N GLY A 104 -39.27 -9.62 27.58
CA GLY A 104 -38.27 -9.49 26.53
C GLY A 104 -37.51 -8.16 26.50
N ARG A 105 -36.23 -8.21 26.13
CA ARG A 105 -35.44 -6.99 25.81
C ARG A 105 -36.00 -6.35 24.54
N GLU A 106 -36.99 -5.47 24.66
CA GLU A 106 -37.43 -4.67 23.51
C GLU A 106 -36.26 -3.83 22.96
N ARG A 107 -36.08 -3.86 21.64
CA ARG A 107 -35.12 -2.98 20.97
C ARG A 107 -35.53 -1.53 21.23
N LYS A 108 -34.70 -0.77 21.97
CA LYS A 108 -34.94 0.66 22.23
C LYS A 108 -35.15 1.40 20.91
N LYS A 109 -36.34 1.99 20.73
CA LYS A 109 -36.64 2.86 19.59
C LYS A 109 -35.66 4.03 19.57
N GLN A 110 -34.99 4.24 18.44
CA GLN A 110 -34.02 5.31 18.29
C GLN A 110 -34.75 6.66 18.28
N LYS A 111 -34.31 7.59 19.12
CA LYS A 111 -34.91 8.94 19.20
C LYS A 111 -34.40 9.81 18.05
N THR A 112 -35.26 10.68 17.53
CA THR A 112 -34.89 11.66 16.50
C THR A 112 -34.16 12.86 17.12
N PRO A 113 -32.90 13.16 16.74
CA PRO A 113 -32.13 14.24 17.34
C PRO A 113 -32.47 15.60 16.72
N TYR A 114 -33.65 16.16 17.06
CA TYR A 114 -34.11 17.45 16.54
C TYR A 114 -33.12 18.59 16.79
N MET A 115 -32.55 18.68 17.99
CA MET A 115 -31.68 19.80 18.37
C MET A 115 -30.43 19.92 17.50
N ASN A 116 -29.97 18.81 16.90
CA ASN A 116 -28.83 18.83 15.99
C ASN A 116 -29.12 19.60 14.68
N MET A 117 -30.40 19.83 14.37
CA MET A 117 -30.84 20.62 13.23
C MET A 117 -30.82 22.14 13.47
N ALA A 118 -30.42 22.63 14.65
CA ALA A 118 -30.47 24.06 14.99
C ALA A 118 -29.78 24.99 13.98
N PHE A 119 -28.80 24.48 13.23
CA PHE A 119 -28.02 25.22 12.22
C PHE A 119 -28.32 24.81 10.77
N HIS A 120 -29.40 24.06 10.52
CA HIS A 120 -29.79 23.59 9.19
C HIS A 120 -29.90 24.70 8.12
N PRO A 121 -30.38 25.93 8.41
CA PRO A 121 -30.50 26.97 7.38
C PRO A 121 -29.15 27.40 6.80
N LEU A 122 -28.04 27.18 7.53
CA LEU A 122 -26.70 27.50 7.06
C LEU A 122 -26.20 26.53 5.98
N GLU A 123 -26.64 25.28 6.01
CA GLU A 123 -26.24 24.26 5.03
C GLU A 123 -26.84 24.53 3.64
N ARG A 124 -27.90 25.34 3.55
CA ARG A 124 -28.45 25.82 2.28
C ARG A 124 -27.55 26.80 1.54
N ARG A 125 -26.59 27.42 2.23
CA ARG A 125 -25.75 28.46 1.61
C ARG A 125 -24.73 27.83 0.67
N LEU A 126 -24.52 28.45 -0.49
CA LEU A 126 -23.57 28.00 -1.50
C LEU A 126 -22.15 27.82 -0.94
N ASP A 127 -21.65 28.77 -0.13
CA ASP A 127 -20.32 28.67 0.49
C ASP A 127 -20.16 27.47 1.44
N THR A 128 -21.26 27.05 2.06
CA THR A 128 -21.27 25.91 3.00
C THR A 128 -21.39 24.61 2.22
N ALA A 129 -22.27 24.55 1.22
CA ALA A 129 -22.42 23.39 0.36
C ALA A 129 -21.11 23.02 -0.37
N ILE A 130 -20.37 24.00 -0.89
CA ILE A 130 -19.05 23.78 -1.52
C ILE A 130 -18.06 23.14 -0.54
N TRP A 131 -18.02 23.62 0.71
CA TRP A 131 -17.14 23.05 1.72
C TRP A 131 -17.57 21.62 2.12
N ARG A 132 -18.88 21.36 2.18
CA ARG A 132 -19.45 20.03 2.46
C ARG A 132 -19.23 19.02 1.33
N ALA A 133 -19.14 19.49 0.09
CA ALA A 133 -18.78 18.68 -1.07
C ALA A 133 -17.28 18.34 -1.15
N LEU A 134 -16.48 18.79 -0.17
CA LEU A 134 -15.02 18.62 -0.11
C LEU A 134 -14.25 19.35 -1.23
N PHE A 135 -14.86 20.34 -1.89
CA PHE A 135 -14.21 21.15 -2.92
C PHE A 135 -13.33 22.28 -2.36
N ALA A 136 -13.40 22.54 -1.07
CA ALA A 136 -12.61 23.58 -0.39
C ALA A 136 -12.11 23.09 0.97
N SER A 137 -10.95 23.60 1.42
CA SER A 137 -10.39 23.20 2.73
C SER A 137 -11.06 23.88 3.93
N SER A 138 -11.81 24.96 3.69
CA SER A 138 -12.56 25.70 4.71
C SER A 138 -13.73 26.47 4.10
N THR A 139 -14.72 26.83 4.92
CA THR A 139 -15.84 27.67 4.46
C THR A 139 -15.41 29.08 4.06
N LYS A 140 -14.30 29.60 4.62
CA LYS A 140 -13.71 30.88 4.18
C LYS A 140 -13.12 30.78 2.78
N GLN A 141 -12.44 29.68 2.47
CA GLN A 141 -11.88 29.44 1.14
C GLN A 141 -13.00 29.21 0.12
N ALA A 142 -14.02 28.42 0.47
CA ALA A 142 -15.20 28.24 -0.37
C ALA A 142 -15.87 29.59 -0.71
N ARG A 143 -16.01 30.47 0.29
CA ARG A 143 -16.51 31.82 0.08
C ARG A 143 -15.63 32.63 -0.89
N GLN A 144 -14.31 32.51 -0.81
CA GLN A 144 -13.40 33.18 -1.75
C GLN A 144 -13.61 32.66 -3.18
N PHE A 145 -13.74 31.35 -3.36
CA PHE A 145 -14.01 30.77 -4.69
C PHE A 145 -15.28 31.34 -5.33
N VAL A 146 -16.35 31.47 -4.54
CA VAL A 146 -17.60 32.10 -5.01
C VAL A 146 -17.35 33.57 -5.35
N VAL A 147 -16.72 34.36 -4.48
CA VAL A 147 -16.50 35.81 -4.70
C VAL A 147 -15.58 36.09 -5.90
N HIS A 148 -14.58 35.23 -6.13
CA HIS A 148 -13.73 35.31 -7.33
C HIS A 148 -14.44 34.77 -8.58
N GLY A 149 -15.61 34.16 -8.42
CA GLY A 149 -16.45 33.70 -9.52
C GLY A 149 -15.94 32.41 -10.18
N ALA A 150 -15.24 31.56 -9.42
CA ALA A 150 -14.81 30.23 -9.84
C ALA A 150 -15.94 29.17 -9.73
N VAL A 151 -17.14 29.59 -9.32
CA VAL A 151 -18.29 28.72 -9.06
C VAL A 151 -19.43 29.04 -10.01
N ARG A 152 -20.05 27.99 -10.54
CA ARG A 152 -21.26 28.07 -11.36
C ARG A 152 -22.39 27.32 -10.68
N VAL A 153 -23.61 27.85 -10.73
CA VAL A 153 -24.84 27.19 -10.29
C VAL A 153 -25.76 27.09 -11.50
N ASN A 154 -26.19 25.88 -11.86
CA ASN A 154 -27.00 25.59 -13.04
C ASN A 154 -26.40 26.24 -14.31
N GLY A 155 -25.08 26.12 -14.48
CA GLY A 155 -24.31 26.68 -15.60
C GLY A 155 -24.00 28.20 -15.50
N LYS A 156 -24.68 28.94 -14.62
CA LYS A 156 -24.51 30.40 -14.47
C LYS A 156 -23.46 30.72 -13.39
N LYS A 157 -22.53 31.62 -13.71
CA LYS A 157 -21.51 32.11 -12.76
C LYS A 157 -22.19 32.79 -11.57
N MET A 158 -21.90 32.31 -10.35
CA MET A 158 -22.50 32.83 -9.13
C MET A 158 -21.42 33.46 -8.25
N ILE A 159 -21.54 34.77 -7.97
CA ILE A 159 -20.56 35.55 -7.19
C ILE A 159 -21.01 35.74 -5.73
N TYR A 160 -22.26 35.40 -5.42
CA TYR A 160 -22.85 35.62 -4.11
C TYR A 160 -22.75 34.37 -3.22
N PRO A 161 -21.85 34.35 -2.21
CA PRO A 161 -21.76 33.22 -1.28
C PRO A 161 -22.98 33.09 -0.36
N GLY A 162 -23.85 34.11 -0.34
CA GLY A 162 -25.12 34.09 0.38
C GLY A 162 -26.25 33.39 -0.35
N TYR A 163 -26.03 32.96 -1.60
CA TYR A 163 -27.03 32.24 -2.38
C TYR A 163 -27.51 31.00 -1.64
N GLN A 164 -28.82 30.85 -1.52
CA GLN A 164 -29.46 29.69 -0.90
C GLN A 164 -29.83 28.71 -2.01
N LEU A 165 -29.24 27.52 -1.97
CA LEU A 165 -29.53 26.44 -2.88
C LEU A 165 -30.96 25.93 -2.67
N ASN A 166 -31.63 25.69 -3.78
CA ASN A 166 -32.89 24.99 -3.85
C ASN A 166 -32.64 23.50 -4.16
N PRO A 167 -33.52 22.60 -3.70
CA PRO A 167 -33.47 21.20 -4.10
C PRO A 167 -33.42 21.05 -5.63
N GLY A 168 -32.46 20.31 -6.14
CA GLY A 168 -32.20 20.13 -7.57
C GLY A 168 -31.09 21.02 -8.15
N ASP A 169 -30.65 22.07 -7.43
CA ASP A 169 -29.58 22.93 -7.94
C ASP A 169 -28.25 22.18 -8.04
N MET A 170 -27.61 22.29 -9.20
CA MET A 170 -26.27 21.79 -9.46
C MET A 170 -25.26 22.93 -9.31
N PHE A 171 -24.23 22.76 -8.49
CA PHE A 171 -23.10 23.68 -8.42
C PHE A 171 -21.79 23.01 -8.83
N SER A 172 -20.98 23.71 -9.62
CA SER A 172 -19.67 23.26 -10.07
C SER A 172 -18.60 24.28 -9.70
N VAL A 173 -17.41 23.77 -9.36
CA VAL A 173 -16.24 24.57 -9.01
C VAL A 173 -15.15 24.27 -10.02
N GLU A 174 -14.39 25.30 -10.40
CA GLU A 174 -13.23 25.14 -11.27
C GLU A 174 -12.23 24.11 -10.71
N PRO A 175 -11.87 23.05 -11.48
CA PRO A 175 -11.06 21.95 -10.97
C PRO A 175 -9.69 22.38 -10.43
N GLU A 176 -9.04 23.37 -11.03
CA GLU A 176 -7.74 23.86 -10.56
C GLU A 176 -7.81 24.45 -9.14
N GLN A 177 -8.92 25.14 -8.82
CA GLN A 177 -9.14 25.70 -7.49
C GLN A 177 -9.40 24.60 -6.46
N VAL A 178 -10.13 23.55 -6.86
CA VAL A 178 -10.38 22.39 -6.00
C VAL A 178 -9.07 21.67 -5.70
N LEU A 179 -8.29 21.35 -6.72
CA LEU A 179 -6.98 20.70 -6.57
C LEU A 179 -6.03 21.52 -5.70
N PHE A 180 -6.07 22.86 -5.82
CA PHE A 180 -5.33 23.75 -4.93
C PHE A 180 -5.80 23.71 -3.47
N ALA A 181 -7.11 23.66 -3.24
CA ALA A 181 -7.67 23.61 -1.89
C ALA A 181 -7.42 22.28 -1.18
N THR A 182 -7.65 21.19 -1.89
CA THR A 182 -7.62 19.82 -1.37
C THR A 182 -6.24 19.19 -1.46
N GLY A 183 -5.35 19.77 -2.26
CA GLY A 183 -3.98 19.31 -2.44
C GLY A 183 -3.03 19.69 -1.31
N ALA A 184 -1.89 19.01 -1.27
CA ALA A 184 -0.74 19.39 -0.48
C ALA A 184 -0.26 20.80 -0.89
N LYS A 185 0.21 21.57 0.10
CA LYS A 185 0.65 22.95 -0.15
C LYS A 185 1.93 22.95 -0.97
N LYS A 186 1.93 23.68 -2.09
CA LYS A 186 3.15 23.98 -2.84
C LYS A 186 4.07 24.82 -1.97
N ARG A 187 5.23 24.27 -1.59
CA ARG A 187 6.25 24.97 -0.81
C ARG A 187 7.24 25.64 -1.78
N ARG A 188 7.71 26.84 -1.44
CA ARG A 188 8.86 27.44 -2.14
C ARG A 188 10.12 26.65 -1.74
N LYS A 189 11.01 26.40 -2.71
CA LYS A 189 12.26 25.66 -2.49
C LYS A 189 13.07 26.24 -1.32
N ASP A 190 13.10 27.56 -1.18
CA ASP A 190 13.90 28.26 -0.17
C ASP A 190 13.20 28.43 1.20
N SER A 191 12.02 27.81 1.40
CA SER A 191 11.32 27.95 2.68
C SER A 191 11.97 27.08 3.77
N PRO A 192 12.14 27.58 5.02
CA PRO A 192 12.76 26.81 6.11
C PRO A 192 12.11 25.44 6.37
N LYS A 193 10.80 25.32 6.08
CA LYS A 193 10.08 24.06 6.21
C LYS A 193 10.30 23.11 5.04
N SER A 194 10.59 23.62 3.84
CA SER A 194 11.03 22.77 2.73
C SER A 194 12.40 22.16 3.03
N LEU A 195 13.29 22.91 3.70
CA LEU A 195 14.57 22.38 4.17
C LEU A 195 14.41 21.33 5.26
N GLN A 196 13.43 21.49 6.16
CA GLN A 196 13.05 20.45 7.13
C GLN A 196 12.51 19.21 6.42
N ASP A 197 11.53 19.33 5.51
CA ASP A 197 11.01 18.17 4.80
C ASP A 197 12.10 17.44 3.97
N VAL A 198 13.05 18.17 3.37
CA VAL A 198 14.18 17.57 2.64
C VAL A 198 15.11 16.82 3.59
N ARG A 199 15.29 17.29 4.83
CA ARG A 199 16.04 16.53 5.86
C ARG A 199 15.27 15.30 6.28
N ASP A 200 13.98 15.44 6.58
CA ASP A 200 13.10 14.35 6.99
C ASP A 200 13.04 13.25 5.90
N LEU A 201 12.88 13.63 4.62
CA LEU A 201 12.93 12.70 3.48
C LEU A 201 14.29 12.00 3.36
N LYS A 202 15.40 12.72 3.61
CA LYS A 202 16.75 12.14 3.59
C LYS A 202 16.96 11.18 4.75
N GLU A 203 16.36 11.44 5.91
CA GLU A 203 16.33 10.55 7.06
C GLU A 203 15.48 9.31 6.79
N GLU A 204 14.29 9.45 6.20
CA GLU A 204 13.45 8.33 5.77
C GLU A 204 14.17 7.43 4.75
N GLN A 205 14.83 8.03 3.75
CA GLN A 205 15.62 7.27 2.77
C GLN A 205 16.79 6.53 3.41
N ARG A 206 17.45 7.12 4.42
CA ARG A 206 18.50 6.46 5.19
C ARG A 206 17.95 5.32 6.04
N ALA A 207 16.79 5.50 6.67
CA ALA A 207 16.14 4.45 7.45
C ALA A 207 15.76 3.26 6.56
N LEU A 208 15.15 3.51 5.39
CA LEU A 208 14.85 2.47 4.40
C LEU A 208 16.10 1.78 3.85
N ALA A 209 17.20 2.52 3.67
CA ALA A 209 18.47 1.94 3.25
C ALA A 209 19.05 1.02 4.35
N MET A 210 19.00 1.45 5.62
CA MET A 210 19.43 0.62 6.75
C MET A 210 18.54 -0.62 6.92
N GLU A 211 17.23 -0.49 6.74
CA GLU A 211 16.29 -1.62 6.81
C GLU A 211 16.58 -2.64 5.70
N ARG A 212 16.86 -2.18 4.47
CA ARG A 212 17.32 -3.05 3.37
C ARG A 212 18.68 -3.69 3.61
N GLU A 213 19.60 -2.99 4.27
CA GLU A 213 20.90 -3.56 4.65
C GLU A 213 20.73 -4.63 5.73
N GLN A 214 19.83 -4.42 6.69
CA GLN A 214 19.47 -5.42 7.69
C GLN A 214 18.83 -6.67 7.06
N GLU A 215 17.87 -6.50 6.14
CA GLU A 215 17.27 -7.62 5.40
C GLU A 215 18.30 -8.40 4.58
N ARG A 216 19.32 -7.74 4.03
CA ARG A 216 20.43 -8.40 3.33
C ARG A 216 21.32 -9.19 4.28
N GLN A 217 21.67 -8.61 5.43
CA GLN A 217 22.48 -9.30 6.44
C GLN A 217 21.75 -10.53 6.99
N GLU A 218 20.45 -10.44 7.26
CA GLU A 218 19.64 -11.59 7.69
C GLU A 218 19.57 -12.69 6.62
N GLN A 219 19.56 -12.32 5.33
CA GLN A 219 19.63 -13.29 4.23
C GLN A 219 21.03 -13.93 4.11
N GLU A 220 22.10 -13.15 4.21
CA GLU A 220 23.48 -13.65 4.17
C GLU A 220 23.78 -14.59 5.35
N ASP A 221 23.33 -14.27 6.55
CA ASP A 221 23.47 -15.13 7.73
C ASP A 221 22.66 -16.44 7.60
N SER A 222 21.53 -16.40 6.90
CA SER A 222 20.73 -17.59 6.62
C SER A 222 21.37 -18.52 5.56
N ASP A 223 22.10 -17.96 4.60
CA ASP A 223 22.79 -18.70 3.53
C ASP A 223 24.15 -19.26 4.02
N ALA A 224 24.84 -18.51 4.89
CA ALA A 224 26.08 -18.97 5.56
C ALA A 224 25.84 -20.17 6.51
N GLY A 225 24.63 -20.31 7.05
CA GLY A 225 24.22 -21.46 7.87
C GLY A 225 24.08 -22.78 7.09
N ALA A 226 23.98 -22.74 5.75
CA ALA A 226 23.86 -23.94 4.90
C ALA A 226 25.21 -24.39 4.30
N ALA A 227 26.23 -23.53 4.29
CA ALA A 227 27.49 -23.76 3.58
C ALA A 227 28.67 -24.19 4.47
N THR A 228 28.42 -24.69 5.68
CA THR A 228 29.47 -25.15 6.61
C THR A 228 29.45 -26.68 6.75
N LEU A 229 29.65 -27.42 5.67
CA LEU A 229 30.05 -28.85 5.69
C LEU A 229 30.56 -29.26 4.30
N GLU A 230 31.75 -28.83 3.90
CA GLU A 230 32.62 -29.49 2.91
C GLU A 230 33.99 -28.78 2.92
N SER A 231 35.07 -29.53 3.13
CA SER A 231 36.40 -29.03 3.44
C SER A 231 37.03 -28.25 2.29
N ASP A 232 37.61 -27.08 2.60
CA ASP A 232 38.26 -26.15 1.67
C ASP A 232 39.39 -26.76 0.81
N GLU A 233 39.92 -27.93 1.17
CA GLU A 233 40.97 -28.65 0.43
C GLU A 233 40.48 -29.27 -0.90
N GLU A 234 39.19 -29.56 -1.05
CA GLU A 234 38.64 -30.15 -2.29
C GLU A 234 38.36 -29.11 -3.39
N ARG A 235 38.20 -27.83 -3.01
CA ARG A 235 37.97 -26.72 -3.96
C ARG A 235 39.27 -26.25 -4.63
N GLU A 236 40.41 -26.32 -3.93
CA GLU A 236 41.72 -26.00 -4.55
C GLU A 236 42.12 -27.03 -5.61
N ALA A 237 41.74 -28.31 -5.47
CA ALA A 237 42.07 -29.36 -6.45
C ALA A 237 41.24 -29.32 -7.74
N MET A 238 40.10 -28.63 -7.75
CA MET A 238 39.19 -28.51 -8.91
C MET A 238 39.32 -27.19 -9.68
N SER A 239 40.21 -26.28 -9.25
CA SER A 239 40.41 -24.97 -9.87
C SER A 239 41.72 -24.81 -10.66
N GLY A 240 42.49 -25.89 -10.84
CA GLY A 240 43.72 -25.89 -11.64
C GLY A 240 43.46 -25.73 -13.15
N ARG A 241 44.02 -24.67 -13.76
CA ARG A 241 44.08 -24.46 -15.21
C ARG A 241 44.83 -25.61 -15.92
N PRO A 242 44.52 -25.91 -17.19
CA PRO A 242 45.04 -27.08 -17.91
C PRO A 242 46.48 -26.94 -18.43
N GLU A 243 47.37 -26.22 -17.73
CA GLU A 243 48.76 -25.95 -18.18
C GLU A 243 49.86 -26.56 -17.29
N ASP A 244 49.53 -27.28 -16.22
CA ASP A 244 50.52 -27.99 -15.38
C ASP A 244 50.63 -29.48 -15.75
N GLN A 245 50.86 -29.81 -17.03
CA GLN A 245 51.09 -31.20 -17.47
C GLN A 245 52.54 -31.69 -17.29
N ASP A 246 53.47 -30.82 -16.90
CA ASP A 246 54.90 -31.15 -16.92
C ASP A 246 55.43 -31.77 -15.62
N ASP A 247 54.60 -31.92 -14.57
CA ASP A 247 54.99 -32.58 -13.32
C ASP A 247 54.62 -34.09 -13.34
N PRO A 248 55.58 -35.02 -13.54
CA PRO A 248 55.28 -36.45 -13.68
C PRO A 248 54.63 -37.06 -12.43
N LYS A 249 54.89 -36.46 -11.25
CA LYS A 249 54.27 -36.86 -9.97
C LYS A 249 52.80 -36.46 -9.86
N LYS A 250 52.38 -35.34 -10.46
CA LYS A 250 50.98 -34.92 -10.50
C LYS A 250 50.20 -35.78 -11.50
N ALA A 251 50.78 -36.10 -12.66
CA ALA A 251 50.20 -37.01 -13.65
C ALA A 251 49.97 -38.43 -13.09
N LEU A 252 50.96 -39.02 -12.42
CA LEU A 252 50.78 -40.34 -11.80
C LEU A 252 49.75 -40.34 -10.66
N ARG A 253 49.60 -39.22 -9.93
CA ARG A 253 48.54 -39.08 -8.92
C ARG A 253 47.16 -38.95 -9.55
N SER A 254 47.02 -38.21 -10.65
CA SER A 254 45.75 -38.08 -11.36
C SER A 254 45.32 -39.43 -11.95
N LEU A 255 46.25 -40.22 -12.51
CA LEU A 255 46.00 -41.59 -12.98
C LEU A 255 45.59 -42.52 -11.83
N MET A 256 46.22 -42.41 -10.67
CA MET A 256 45.83 -43.18 -9.49
C MET A 256 44.41 -42.83 -9.03
N ILE A 257 44.07 -41.53 -8.98
CA ILE A 257 42.73 -41.06 -8.60
C ILE A 257 41.69 -41.54 -9.61
N ARG A 258 41.97 -41.46 -10.92
CA ARG A 258 41.08 -41.99 -11.96
C ARG A 258 40.84 -43.49 -11.78
N ALA A 259 41.91 -44.29 -11.60
CA ALA A 259 41.80 -45.73 -11.38
C ALA A 259 41.01 -46.07 -10.09
N GLN A 260 41.19 -45.31 -9.01
CA GLN A 260 40.44 -45.49 -7.76
C GLN A 260 38.98 -45.08 -7.89
N LYS A 261 38.69 -43.94 -8.55
CA LYS A 261 37.32 -43.50 -8.81
C LYS A 261 36.57 -44.54 -9.65
N ILE A 262 37.20 -45.07 -10.70
CA ILE A 262 36.62 -46.19 -11.47
C ILE A 262 36.38 -47.39 -10.55
N LEU A 263 37.36 -47.77 -9.71
CA LEU A 263 37.21 -48.90 -8.81
C LEU A 263 36.09 -48.72 -7.78
N ASP A 264 35.88 -47.50 -7.27
CA ASP A 264 34.88 -47.19 -6.25
C ASP A 264 33.47 -47.08 -6.84
N ASP A 265 33.32 -46.46 -8.01
CA ASP A 265 32.04 -46.31 -8.72
C ASP A 265 31.54 -47.66 -9.29
N SER A 266 32.47 -48.53 -9.67
CA SER A 266 32.20 -49.82 -10.31
C SER A 266 32.11 -51.03 -9.36
N LYS A 267 32.23 -50.83 -8.03
CA LYS A 267 32.18 -51.90 -7.01
C LYS A 267 30.96 -52.81 -7.12
N ARG A 268 29.90 -52.39 -7.81
CA ARG A 268 28.65 -53.14 -7.96
C ARG A 268 28.44 -53.80 -9.33
N LYS A 269 29.31 -53.60 -10.34
CA LYS A 269 29.08 -54.12 -11.71
C LYS A 269 30.30 -54.71 -12.45
N LEU A 270 31.54 -54.42 -12.04
CA LEU A 270 32.72 -55.02 -12.70
C LEU A 270 33.00 -56.48 -12.27
N SER A 271 33.36 -57.31 -13.24
CA SER A 271 33.86 -58.68 -13.02
C SER A 271 35.07 -58.70 -12.07
N GLY A 272 35.11 -59.67 -11.14
CA GLY A 272 36.16 -59.77 -10.11
C GLY A 272 37.59 -59.83 -10.68
N LYS A 273 37.76 -60.40 -11.89
CA LYS A 273 39.05 -60.42 -12.60
C LYS A 273 39.52 -59.00 -12.98
N ARG A 274 38.61 -58.13 -13.43
CA ARG A 274 38.91 -56.73 -13.81
C ARG A 274 39.18 -55.86 -12.58
N GLN A 275 38.46 -56.08 -11.48
CA GLN A 275 38.76 -55.43 -10.21
C GLN A 275 40.16 -55.79 -9.69
N GLN A 276 40.61 -57.04 -9.91
CA GLN A 276 41.95 -57.46 -9.54
C GLN A 276 43.02 -56.82 -10.43
N GLU A 277 42.79 -56.69 -11.74
CA GLU A 277 43.69 -55.99 -12.68
C GLU A 277 43.83 -54.50 -12.33
N LEU A 278 42.73 -53.79 -12.05
CA LEU A 278 42.76 -52.38 -11.62
C LEU A 278 43.47 -52.19 -10.27
N ARG A 279 43.32 -53.14 -9.33
CA ARG A 279 44.07 -53.12 -8.07
C ARG A 279 45.57 -53.37 -8.29
N GLN A 280 45.93 -54.29 -9.18
CA GLN A 280 47.34 -54.52 -9.56
C GLN A 280 47.94 -53.30 -10.25
N PHE A 281 47.18 -52.64 -11.12
CA PHE A 281 47.56 -51.40 -11.78
C PHE A 281 47.76 -50.24 -10.77
N SER A 282 46.84 -50.05 -9.82
CA SER A 282 47.03 -49.05 -8.75
C SER A 282 48.28 -49.32 -7.89
N ARG A 283 48.67 -50.60 -7.73
CA ARG A 283 49.92 -50.99 -7.06
C ARG A 283 51.15 -50.74 -7.93
N SER A 284 51.07 -50.93 -9.25
CA SER A 284 52.18 -50.60 -10.15
C SER A 284 52.45 -49.09 -10.16
N ILE A 285 51.41 -48.24 -10.20
CA ILE A 285 51.55 -46.78 -10.08
C ILE A 285 52.20 -46.38 -8.74
N LYS A 286 51.78 -46.97 -7.62
CA LYS A 286 52.41 -46.68 -6.32
C LYS A 286 53.88 -47.11 -6.29
N LYS A 287 54.22 -48.23 -6.95
CA LYS A 287 55.61 -48.71 -7.07
C LYS A 287 56.44 -47.78 -7.95
N THR A 288 55.93 -47.29 -9.08
CA THR A 288 56.63 -46.33 -9.95
C THR A 288 56.79 -44.98 -9.25
N MET A 289 55.76 -44.47 -8.58
CA MET A 289 55.84 -43.27 -7.72
C MET A 289 56.92 -43.38 -6.64
N SER A 290 57.12 -44.56 -6.05
CA SER A 290 58.18 -44.78 -5.06
C SER A 290 59.59 -44.85 -5.66
N LYS A 291 59.73 -45.34 -6.90
CA LYS A 291 61.01 -45.43 -7.64
C LYS A 291 61.46 -44.07 -8.21
N LEU A 292 60.52 -43.18 -8.49
CA LEU A 292 60.74 -41.81 -8.97
C LEU A 292 61.41 -40.86 -7.95
N ARG A 293 61.88 -41.38 -6.81
CA ARG A 293 62.69 -40.61 -5.85
C ARG A 293 64.17 -40.50 -6.23
N GLY A 294 64.65 -41.14 -7.31
CA GLY A 294 66.07 -41.07 -7.69
C GLY A 294 66.44 -41.54 -9.11
N ILE A 295 65.63 -41.24 -10.14
CA ILE A 295 65.92 -41.58 -11.56
C ILE A 295 65.73 -40.32 -12.42
N GLU A 296 66.58 -40.13 -13.45
CA GLU A 296 66.57 -39.00 -14.41
C GLU A 296 65.29 -38.94 -15.27
N GLU A 297 64.84 -37.72 -15.57
CA GLU A 297 63.50 -37.37 -16.09
C GLU A 297 63.18 -37.93 -17.49
N ALA A 298 64.17 -38.17 -18.34
CA ALA A 298 63.95 -38.56 -19.74
C ALA A 298 63.35 -39.97 -19.94
N ASN A 299 63.45 -40.88 -18.96
CA ASN A 299 62.82 -42.21 -19.03
C ASN A 299 61.43 -42.24 -18.38
N VAL A 300 60.95 -41.13 -17.83
CA VAL A 300 59.72 -41.09 -17.02
C VAL A 300 58.48 -40.93 -17.90
N GLU A 301 58.57 -40.09 -18.93
CA GLU A 301 57.46 -39.85 -19.88
C GLU A 301 57.05 -41.15 -20.59
N ASP A 302 58.01 -41.89 -21.18
CA ASP A 302 57.75 -43.19 -21.81
C ASP A 302 57.10 -44.21 -20.87
N THR A 303 57.44 -44.15 -19.56
CA THR A 303 56.80 -45.03 -18.56
C THR A 303 55.41 -44.59 -18.16
N ILE A 304 55.11 -43.29 -18.22
CA ILE A 304 53.77 -42.74 -17.96
C ILE A 304 52.86 -43.09 -19.14
N ASP A 305 53.32 -42.89 -20.38
CA ASP A 305 52.58 -43.26 -21.59
C ASP A 305 52.32 -44.77 -21.67
N GLY A 306 53.28 -45.59 -21.22
CA GLY A 306 53.10 -47.04 -21.06
C GLY A 306 52.04 -47.42 -20.01
N LEU A 307 51.88 -46.62 -18.94
CA LEU A 307 50.85 -46.84 -17.93
C LEU A 307 49.47 -46.32 -18.39
N GLU A 308 49.43 -45.21 -19.12
CA GLU A 308 48.20 -44.66 -19.71
C GLU A 308 47.62 -45.60 -20.77
N SER A 309 48.46 -46.10 -21.68
CA SER A 309 48.07 -47.13 -22.64
C SER A 309 47.62 -48.43 -21.96
N GLY A 310 48.28 -48.84 -20.86
CA GLY A 310 47.85 -49.99 -20.06
C GLY A 310 46.48 -49.79 -19.41
N LEU A 311 46.17 -48.58 -18.92
CA LEU A 311 44.84 -48.25 -18.39
C LEU A 311 43.80 -48.22 -19.50
N ALA A 312 44.12 -47.66 -20.67
CA ALA A 312 43.25 -47.66 -21.84
C ALA A 312 42.96 -49.09 -22.35
N GLU A 313 43.94 -49.98 -22.35
CA GLU A 313 43.75 -51.38 -22.73
C GLU A 313 42.84 -52.12 -21.74
N ILE A 314 42.92 -51.82 -20.44
CA ILE A 314 41.98 -52.35 -19.44
C ILE A 314 40.56 -51.80 -19.70
N LEU A 315 40.44 -50.52 -20.05
CA LEU A 315 39.15 -49.88 -20.34
C LEU A 315 38.48 -50.42 -21.62
N THR A 316 39.24 -50.69 -22.68
CA THR A 316 38.68 -51.27 -23.93
C THR A 316 38.11 -52.68 -23.73
N LYS A 317 38.55 -53.39 -22.69
CA LYS A 317 38.06 -54.72 -22.31
C LYS A 317 36.82 -54.68 -21.41
N ILE A 318 36.30 -53.48 -21.09
CA ILE A 318 35.05 -53.26 -20.36
C ILE A 318 33.95 -52.90 -21.38
N PRO A 319 32.77 -53.56 -21.38
CA PRO A 319 31.68 -53.22 -22.28
C PRO A 319 31.29 -51.74 -22.14
N GLN A 320 31.16 -51.04 -23.27
CA GLN A 320 31.08 -49.57 -23.29
C GLN A 320 29.81 -48.97 -22.64
N ASP A 321 28.79 -49.76 -22.32
CA ASP A 321 27.57 -49.29 -21.65
C ASP A 321 27.73 -49.08 -20.14
N GLU A 322 28.89 -49.45 -19.57
CA GLU A 322 29.19 -49.28 -18.14
C GLU A 322 30.26 -48.21 -17.84
N VAL A 323 30.67 -47.43 -18.84
CA VAL A 323 31.68 -46.35 -18.68
C VAL A 323 31.00 -44.96 -18.70
N PRO A 324 31.26 -44.07 -17.71
CA PRO A 324 30.71 -42.72 -17.66
C PRO A 324 30.99 -41.88 -18.91
N ARG A 325 30.02 -41.05 -19.31
CA ARG A 325 29.99 -40.27 -20.57
C ARG A 325 31.13 -39.26 -20.76
N GLU A 326 31.89 -38.92 -19.72
CA GLU A 326 32.92 -37.88 -19.75
C GLU A 326 34.28 -38.32 -20.33
N VAL A 327 34.46 -39.61 -20.68
CA VAL A 327 35.72 -40.14 -21.26
C VAL A 327 35.57 -40.43 -22.77
N ARG A 328 34.42 -40.12 -23.38
CA ARG A 328 34.06 -40.54 -24.75
C ARG A 328 34.38 -39.54 -25.87
N LEU A 329 35.10 -38.48 -25.60
CA LEU A 329 35.45 -37.48 -26.61
C LEU A 329 36.97 -37.32 -26.63
N ASP A 330 37.57 -37.93 -27.65
CA ASP A 330 38.70 -37.39 -28.43
C ASP A 330 39.02 -38.41 -29.51
N THR A 331 38.33 -38.30 -30.65
CA THR A 331 38.83 -38.68 -31.98
C THR A 331 37.80 -38.33 -33.06
N ALA A 332 38.30 -37.66 -34.09
CA ALA A 332 37.74 -37.48 -35.44
C ALA A 332 36.68 -36.36 -35.65
N GLU A 333 37.20 -35.21 -36.08
CA GLU A 333 36.53 -34.33 -37.05
C GLU A 333 36.37 -35.04 -38.41
N ALA A 334 35.20 -34.90 -39.06
CA ALA A 334 35.06 -34.45 -40.45
C ALA A 334 33.66 -34.74 -41.02
N ALA A 335 33.23 -33.83 -41.89
CA ALA A 335 32.20 -33.96 -42.95
C ALA A 335 30.75 -33.53 -42.66
N GLU A 336 30.50 -32.28 -43.06
CA GLU A 336 29.50 -31.89 -44.09
C GLU A 336 27.98 -32.08 -43.89
N LYS A 337 27.31 -30.93 -44.05
CA LYS A 337 26.10 -30.67 -44.86
C LYS A 337 24.69 -30.98 -44.30
N ARG A 338 23.98 -29.85 -44.11
CA ARG A 338 22.72 -29.45 -44.79
C ARG A 338 21.37 -30.06 -44.37
N ASP A 339 20.48 -29.09 -44.12
CA ASP A 339 19.07 -28.99 -44.52
C ASP A 339 17.96 -29.66 -43.69
N GLU A 340 17.22 -28.77 -43.02
CA GLU A 340 15.77 -28.52 -43.07
C GLU A 340 14.72 -29.63 -42.82
N ALA A 341 13.85 -29.31 -41.84
CA ALA A 341 12.39 -29.46 -41.82
C ALA A 341 11.74 -30.86 -41.80
N ASN A 342 11.11 -31.23 -40.67
CA ASN A 342 9.64 -31.10 -40.54
C ASN A 342 9.09 -31.54 -39.17
N ASN A 343 8.08 -30.78 -38.77
CA ASN A 343 7.10 -30.93 -37.68
C ASN A 343 6.15 -32.11 -38.06
N VAL A 344 5.55 -32.98 -37.22
CA VAL A 344 4.63 -32.86 -36.05
C VAL A 344 4.34 -34.33 -35.52
N PRO A 345 3.44 -34.63 -34.55
CA PRO A 345 3.61 -34.74 -33.09
C PRO A 345 3.34 -36.16 -32.50
N GLU A 346 3.85 -36.45 -31.30
CA GLU A 346 3.18 -37.40 -30.39
C GLU A 346 3.58 -37.14 -28.92
N GLU A 347 2.61 -36.78 -28.08
CA GLU A 347 2.69 -36.77 -26.61
C GLU A 347 2.09 -38.09 -26.06
N PRO A 348 2.24 -38.44 -24.77
CA PRO A 348 3.30 -38.10 -23.81
C PRO A 348 3.78 -39.34 -23.01
N GLN A 349 5.02 -39.36 -22.51
CA GLN A 349 5.37 -40.19 -21.33
C GLN A 349 6.37 -39.49 -20.40
N PRO A 350 6.29 -39.77 -19.08
CA PRO A 350 6.69 -38.84 -18.03
C PRO A 350 8.14 -39.03 -17.63
N THR A 351 8.93 -37.97 -17.70
CA THR A 351 10.29 -37.95 -17.13
C THR A 351 10.31 -37.30 -15.76
N GLU A 352 10.89 -38.03 -14.83
CA GLU A 352 11.17 -37.71 -13.43
C GLU A 352 11.84 -36.32 -13.24
N PRO A 353 11.63 -35.66 -12.09
CA PRO A 353 12.09 -34.30 -11.87
C PRO A 353 13.59 -34.28 -11.58
N ALA A 354 14.38 -33.76 -12.53
CA ALA A 354 15.72 -33.30 -12.25
C ALA A 354 15.68 -32.03 -11.38
N ILE A 355 16.09 -32.20 -10.12
CA ILE A 355 16.23 -31.16 -9.10
C ILE A 355 17.44 -30.28 -9.46
N SER A 356 17.23 -29.20 -10.23
CA SER A 356 18.18 -28.07 -10.32
C SER A 356 17.59 -26.75 -10.85
N ARG A 357 16.26 -26.56 -10.85
CA ARG A 357 15.60 -25.37 -11.45
C ARG A 357 14.70 -24.57 -10.49
N GLN A 358 15.02 -24.49 -9.21
CA GLN A 358 14.19 -23.72 -8.26
C GLN A 358 14.71 -22.32 -7.93
N THR A 359 16.01 -22.05 -8.03
CA THR A 359 16.58 -20.71 -7.78
C THR A 359 16.20 -19.70 -8.87
N GLY A 360 16.33 -20.06 -10.15
CA GLY A 360 16.01 -19.18 -11.28
C GLY A 360 14.51 -18.82 -11.42
N LYS A 361 13.58 -19.68 -10.99
CA LYS A 361 12.14 -19.40 -11.05
C LYS A 361 11.70 -18.33 -10.05
N VAL A 362 12.34 -18.27 -8.89
CA VAL A 362 12.07 -17.24 -7.87
C VAL A 362 12.62 -15.90 -8.33
N ASP A 363 13.77 -15.89 -9.00
CA ASP A 363 14.39 -14.69 -9.58
C ASP A 363 13.61 -14.16 -10.79
N GLU A 364 13.11 -15.01 -11.69
CA GLU A 364 12.23 -14.60 -12.78
C GLU A 364 10.90 -14.02 -12.28
N TYR A 365 10.34 -14.61 -11.22
CA TYR A 365 9.11 -14.09 -10.60
C TYR A 365 9.33 -12.73 -9.95
N ARG A 366 10.44 -12.56 -9.20
CA ARG A 366 10.81 -11.28 -8.59
C ARG A 366 11.10 -10.23 -9.66
N ALA A 367 11.86 -10.56 -10.70
CA ALA A 367 12.15 -9.67 -11.83
C ALA A 367 10.88 -9.24 -12.57
N ARG A 368 9.91 -10.15 -12.78
CA ARG A 368 8.60 -9.80 -13.36
C ARG A 368 7.80 -8.86 -12.46
N LYS A 369 7.76 -9.15 -11.15
CA LYS A 369 7.05 -8.32 -10.19
C LYS A 369 7.69 -6.93 -10.06
N ASP A 370 9.01 -6.85 -10.09
CA ASP A 370 9.76 -5.60 -10.09
C ASP A 370 9.55 -4.81 -11.40
N ALA A 371 9.51 -5.49 -12.54
CA ALA A 371 9.17 -4.88 -13.83
C ALA A 371 7.72 -4.35 -13.84
N GLU A 372 6.78 -5.09 -13.25
CA GLU A 372 5.38 -4.64 -13.10
C GLU A 372 5.28 -3.43 -12.17
N LEU A 373 6.01 -3.44 -11.03
CA LEU A 373 6.08 -2.31 -10.10
C LEU A 373 6.73 -1.08 -10.76
N LEU A 374 7.81 -1.27 -11.52
CA LEU A 374 8.48 -0.21 -12.26
C LEU A 374 7.55 0.37 -13.33
N HIS A 375 6.87 -0.47 -14.10
CA HIS A 375 5.91 -0.06 -15.11
C HIS A 375 4.75 0.71 -14.47
N ALA A 376 4.21 0.23 -13.35
CA ALA A 376 3.18 0.93 -12.59
C ALA A 376 3.69 2.27 -12.03
N ALA A 377 4.94 2.36 -11.59
CA ALA A 377 5.55 3.60 -11.12
C ALA A 377 5.74 4.61 -12.25
N LEU A 378 6.22 4.17 -13.42
CA LEU A 378 6.34 4.99 -14.62
C LEU A 378 4.98 5.46 -15.13
N ALA A 379 3.96 4.58 -15.14
CA ALA A 379 2.60 4.94 -15.49
C ALA A 379 2.04 6.04 -14.56
N ARG A 380 2.20 5.90 -13.23
CA ARG A 380 1.80 6.94 -12.26
C ARG A 380 2.57 8.25 -12.44
N ALA A 381 3.86 8.19 -12.78
CA ALA A 381 4.66 9.37 -13.05
C ALA A 381 4.20 10.08 -14.34
N ASN A 382 3.79 9.33 -15.35
CA ASN A 382 3.24 9.85 -16.60
C ASN A 382 1.84 10.44 -16.43
N GLU A 383 0.98 9.83 -15.58
CA GLU A 383 -0.36 10.34 -15.27
C GLU A 383 -0.33 11.68 -14.51
N ASN A 384 0.69 11.91 -13.67
CA ASN A 384 0.79 13.09 -12.82
C ASN A 384 2.21 13.68 -12.82
N PRO A 385 2.63 14.32 -13.93
CA PRO A 385 3.97 14.85 -14.08
C PRO A 385 4.22 16.03 -13.12
N ILE A 386 5.49 16.25 -12.79
CA ILE A 386 5.91 17.39 -11.96
C ILE A 386 5.83 18.66 -12.80
N ASP A 387 4.74 19.40 -12.65
CA ASP A 387 4.52 20.69 -13.32
C ASP A 387 4.70 21.86 -12.33
N SER A 388 5.66 22.74 -12.63
CA SER A 388 5.92 23.95 -11.83
C SER A 388 4.95 25.11 -12.11
N SER A 389 4.19 25.07 -13.20
CA SER A 389 3.23 26.12 -13.57
C SER A 389 1.96 26.07 -12.70
N LYS A 390 1.58 24.87 -12.23
CA LYS A 390 0.38 24.67 -11.41
C LYS A 390 0.48 25.30 -10.01
N PRO A 391 -0.65 25.75 -9.42
CA PRO A 391 -0.65 26.41 -8.12
C PRO A 391 -0.48 25.45 -6.93
N TYR A 392 -0.75 24.16 -7.11
CA TYR A 392 -0.61 23.10 -6.11
C TYR A 392 0.72 22.34 -6.24
N ALA A 393 1.05 21.52 -5.22
CA ALA A 393 2.19 20.62 -5.31
C ALA A 393 1.91 19.49 -6.31
N THR A 394 2.87 19.25 -7.22
CA THR A 394 2.85 18.20 -8.24
C THR A 394 3.95 17.18 -7.93
N PRO A 395 3.69 15.85 -8.02
CA PRO A 395 2.41 15.22 -8.31
C PRO A 395 1.36 15.56 -7.24
N TRP A 396 0.11 15.76 -7.68
CA TRP A 396 -0.99 16.07 -6.76
C TRP A 396 -1.13 14.99 -5.68
N LYS A 397 -1.13 15.42 -4.43
CA LYS A 397 -1.38 14.58 -3.25
C LYS A 397 -2.44 15.25 -2.37
N PRO A 398 -3.30 14.50 -1.68
CA PRO A 398 -4.29 15.07 -0.78
C PRO A 398 -3.62 15.83 0.37
N ARG A 399 -4.35 16.79 0.93
CA ARG A 399 -3.85 17.67 1.98
C ARG A 399 -3.57 16.90 3.27
N GLU A 400 -2.56 17.38 3.99
CA GLU A 400 -2.24 16.94 5.35
C GLU A 400 -3.52 16.92 6.23
N PHE A 401 -3.85 15.74 6.76
CA PHE A 401 -5.01 15.48 7.63
C PHE A 401 -6.41 15.68 6.99
N MET A 402 -6.53 15.61 5.67
CA MET A 402 -7.84 15.65 4.99
C MET A 402 -8.77 14.52 5.46
N SER A 403 -8.22 13.32 5.69
CA SER A 403 -8.97 12.11 6.09
C SER A 403 -9.87 12.32 7.31
N ALA A 404 -9.41 13.05 8.33
CA ALA A 404 -10.17 13.30 9.55
C ALA A 404 -11.43 14.16 9.34
N PHE A 405 -11.53 14.85 8.20
CA PHE A 405 -12.66 15.73 7.87
C PHE A 405 -13.42 15.28 6.62
N ALA A 406 -12.99 14.18 5.99
CA ALA A 406 -13.54 13.71 4.73
C ALA A 406 -14.86 12.95 4.98
N PHE A 407 -15.96 13.68 4.97
CA PHE A 407 -17.30 13.11 4.93
C PHE A 407 -18.19 13.98 4.06
N ILE A 408 -19.06 13.33 3.28
CA ILE A 408 -20.04 14.00 2.41
C ILE A 408 -21.42 13.78 3.03
N PRO A 409 -22.19 14.85 3.29
CA PRO A 409 -23.50 14.69 3.89
C PRO A 409 -24.53 14.17 2.88
N ARG A 410 -25.50 13.39 3.36
CA ARG A 410 -26.51 12.70 2.54
C ARG A 410 -27.44 13.59 1.69
N TYR A 411 -27.45 14.91 1.94
CA TYR A 411 -28.25 15.86 1.16
C TYR A 411 -27.50 16.41 -0.06
N LEU A 412 -26.22 16.07 -0.23
CA LEU A 412 -25.40 16.41 -1.38
C LEU A 412 -25.01 15.13 -2.13
N GLU A 413 -25.22 15.13 -3.43
CA GLU A 413 -24.62 14.15 -4.34
C GLU A 413 -23.40 14.82 -4.98
N VAL A 414 -22.24 14.16 -4.97
CA VAL A 414 -20.99 14.79 -5.40
C VAL A 414 -20.27 13.91 -6.41
N ASN A 415 -19.88 14.50 -7.53
CA ASN A 415 -18.99 13.90 -8.52
C ASN A 415 -17.64 14.62 -8.47
N GLN A 416 -16.63 13.91 -7.97
CA GLN A 416 -15.28 14.45 -7.77
C GLN A 416 -14.51 14.64 -9.09
N ASN A 417 -14.80 13.86 -10.12
CA ASN A 417 -14.09 13.91 -11.41
C ASN A 417 -14.30 15.25 -12.12
N VAL A 418 -15.53 15.77 -12.06
CA VAL A 418 -15.92 17.05 -12.68
C VAL A 418 -16.03 18.19 -11.67
N CYS A 419 -15.67 17.97 -10.41
CA CYS A 419 -15.81 18.95 -9.33
C CYS A 419 -17.21 19.59 -9.26
N SER A 420 -18.24 18.76 -9.43
CA SER A 420 -19.64 19.18 -9.46
C SER A 420 -20.48 18.43 -8.44
N ALA A 421 -21.49 19.08 -7.88
CA ALA A 421 -22.38 18.50 -6.89
C ALA A 421 -23.82 18.98 -7.08
N VAL A 422 -24.78 18.13 -6.74
CA VAL A 422 -26.21 18.42 -6.77
C VAL A 422 -26.75 18.51 -5.35
N TYR A 423 -27.45 19.61 -5.07
CA TYR A 423 -28.14 19.80 -3.81
C TYR A 423 -29.49 19.08 -3.86
N LEU A 424 -29.53 17.83 -3.39
CA LEU A 424 -30.70 16.96 -3.55
C LEU A 424 -31.92 17.47 -2.77
N ARG A 425 -31.71 17.89 -1.53
CA ARG A 425 -32.77 18.28 -0.59
C ARG A 425 -32.24 19.14 0.54
N HIS A 426 -33.14 19.69 1.34
CA HIS A 426 -32.78 20.27 2.63
C HIS A 426 -32.36 19.18 3.63
N PRO A 427 -31.37 19.43 4.50
CA PRO A 427 -31.00 18.49 5.54
C PRO A 427 -32.18 18.24 6.48
N VAL A 428 -32.41 16.97 6.83
CA VAL A 428 -33.51 16.54 7.71
C VAL A 428 -32.99 15.71 8.89
N ALA A 429 -33.73 15.71 10.00
CA ALA A 429 -33.52 14.75 11.08
C ALA A 429 -34.30 13.44 10.82
N ARG A 430 -33.67 12.31 11.15
CA ARG A 430 -34.22 10.94 11.10
C ARG A 430 -34.08 10.30 12.49
N PRO A 431 -34.85 9.24 12.79
CA PRO A 431 -34.60 8.44 13.99
C PRO A 431 -33.12 8.00 14.05
N GLY A 432 -32.40 8.40 15.10
CA GLY A 432 -30.98 8.08 15.31
C GLY A 432 -29.95 8.93 14.55
N LEU A 433 -30.34 9.83 13.63
CA LEU A 433 -29.38 10.60 12.81
C LEU A 433 -29.90 12.01 12.48
N ALA A 434 -29.02 13.01 12.54
CA ALA A 434 -29.27 14.32 11.94
C ALA A 434 -28.33 14.53 10.75
N GLU A 435 -28.85 15.03 9.63
CA GLU A 435 -28.03 15.27 8.43
C GLU A 435 -27.15 16.53 8.53
N VAL A 436 -27.43 17.45 9.47
CA VAL A 436 -26.58 18.62 9.74
C VAL A 436 -25.30 18.19 10.45
N PRO A 437 -24.12 18.32 9.84
CA PRO A 437 -22.90 17.85 10.47
C PRO A 437 -22.40 18.87 11.49
N SER A 438 -22.47 18.50 12.77
CA SER A 438 -22.04 19.31 13.91
C SER A 438 -21.21 18.48 14.88
N PRO A 439 -20.07 18.98 15.38
CA PRO A 439 -19.21 18.23 16.30
C PRO A 439 -19.62 18.37 17.77
N PHE A 440 -20.85 18.80 18.04
CA PHE A 440 -21.34 19.08 19.39
C PHE A 440 -22.41 18.07 19.77
N HIS A 441 -22.49 17.79 21.07
CA HIS A 441 -23.54 16.97 21.62
C HIS A 441 -24.92 17.65 21.54
N GLY A 442 -25.99 16.86 21.50
CA GLY A 442 -27.36 17.34 21.33
C GLY A 442 -27.80 18.35 22.42
N GLU A 443 -27.33 18.19 23.66
CA GLU A 443 -27.58 19.14 24.75
C GLU A 443 -26.97 20.52 24.50
N THR A 444 -25.74 20.56 23.98
CA THR A 444 -25.07 21.83 23.65
C THR A 444 -25.82 22.54 22.52
N LEU A 445 -26.31 21.80 21.54
CA LEU A 445 -27.13 22.35 20.45
C LEU A 445 -28.51 22.79 20.94
N GLY A 446 -29.12 22.08 21.90
CA GLY A 446 -30.36 22.48 22.55
C GLY A 446 -30.23 23.77 23.35
N LEU A 447 -29.14 23.95 24.10
CA LEU A 447 -28.83 25.20 24.79
C LEU A 447 -28.61 26.36 23.80
N ALA A 448 -27.93 26.11 22.69
CA ALA A 448 -27.77 27.11 21.63
C ALA A 448 -29.11 27.46 20.96
N PHE A 449 -29.97 26.47 20.70
CA PHE A 449 -31.32 26.68 20.18
C PHE A 449 -32.14 27.57 21.13
N ASN A 450 -32.12 27.26 22.43
CA ASN A 450 -32.78 28.07 23.47
C ASN A 450 -32.29 29.52 23.50
N TRP A 451 -30.99 29.76 23.32
CA TRP A 451 -30.45 31.12 23.18
C TRP A 451 -31.12 31.86 22.01
N TYR A 452 -31.23 31.21 20.85
CA TYR A 452 -31.74 31.86 19.63
C TYR A 452 -33.25 32.06 19.61
N LEU A 453 -34.02 31.28 20.38
CA LEU A 453 -35.46 31.48 20.54
C LEU A 453 -35.81 32.87 21.10
N ARG A 454 -35.07 33.33 22.12
CA ARG A 454 -35.35 34.59 22.83
C ARG A 454 -34.25 35.64 22.71
N ARG A 455 -33.14 35.30 22.05
CA ARG A 455 -31.92 36.13 21.91
C ARG A 455 -31.27 36.51 23.24
N ARG A 456 -31.50 35.69 24.29
CA ARG A 456 -30.95 35.82 25.65
C ARG A 456 -30.97 34.48 26.36
#